data_AF-A0A7W1VW77-F1
#
_entry.id   AF-A0A7W1VW77-F1
#
_cell.length_a   1.000
_cell.length_b   1.000
_cell.length_c   1.000
_cell.angle_alpha   90.00
_cell.angle_beta   90.00
_cell.angle_gamma   90.00
#
_symmetry.space_group_name_H-M   'P 1'
#
loop_
_entity.id
_entity.type
_entity.pdbx_description
1 polymer ?
#
loop_
_entity_poly.entity_id
_entity_poly.type
_entity_poly.pdbx_seq_one_letter_code
_entity_poly.pdbx_strand_id
1 'polypeptide(L)'
;MRTLTILLLLVTAICSARDTNDITRKVFERDRDKDGKPDFRMESVFRAGERVMVVWSRPNTQGVWEVTARAYYAAGQMVAIESDEDRDGFFESLVVYRSGTDMEAFTRQRDGSVQPVSAQALAAFKKQNAAISEFWDKAVSKDADQEKLEDSIRETQKSIRDAEKEKRDEKK
;
A
#
# COMPACT_ATOMS: atom_id res chain seq x y z
N MET A 1 37.79 -31.29 54.65
CA MET A 1 38.03 -29.89 54.20
C MET A 1 37.60 -29.83 52.74
N ARG A 2 36.49 -29.13 52.44
CA ARG A 2 36.46 -27.90 51.60
C ARG A 2 36.94 -28.21 50.16
N THR A 3 36.12 -28.24 49.11
CA THR A 3 35.22 -27.16 48.64
C THR A 3 34.21 -27.67 47.60
N LEU A 4 33.05 -27.01 47.63
CA LEU A 4 31.94 -27.00 46.68
C LEU A 4 32.35 -26.29 45.37
N THR A 5 31.99 -26.80 44.20
CA THR A 5 31.98 -25.99 42.96
C THR A 5 30.78 -26.40 42.11
N ILE A 6 29.67 -25.70 42.30
CA ILE A 6 28.47 -25.76 41.48
C ILE A 6 28.74 -24.89 40.25
N LEU A 7 28.92 -25.52 39.09
CA LEU A 7 29.01 -24.81 37.82
C LEU A 7 27.58 -24.56 37.29
N LEU A 8 27.07 -23.37 37.59
CA LEU A 8 25.80 -22.86 37.11
C LEU A 8 25.94 -22.53 35.60
N LEU A 9 25.46 -23.42 34.73
CA LEU A 9 25.37 -23.18 33.29
C LEU A 9 24.22 -22.20 33.02
N LEU A 10 24.58 -20.92 32.97
CA LEU A 10 23.72 -19.83 32.53
C LEU A 10 23.45 -20.01 31.03
N VAL A 11 22.26 -20.51 30.68
CA VAL A 11 21.76 -20.46 29.30
C VAL A 11 21.41 -19.01 29.01
N THR A 12 22.37 -18.25 28.48
CA THR A 12 22.10 -16.93 27.93
C THR A 12 21.29 -17.12 26.65
N ALA A 13 19.99 -16.91 26.74
CA ALA A 13 19.16 -16.62 25.57
C ALA A 13 19.66 -15.31 24.97
N ILE A 14 20.60 -15.40 24.02
CA ILE A 14 20.99 -14.29 23.16
C ILE A 14 19.77 -14.06 22.25
N CYS A 15 18.86 -13.18 22.69
CA CYS A 15 17.96 -12.49 21.79
C CYS A 15 18.84 -11.75 20.78
N SER A 16 19.10 -12.40 19.66
CA SER A 16 19.70 -11.75 18.50
C SER A 16 18.64 -10.78 17.99
N ALA A 17 18.66 -9.54 18.48
CA ALA A 17 18.06 -8.44 17.76
C ALA A 17 18.72 -8.47 16.37
N ARG A 18 17.99 -8.98 15.36
CA ARG A 18 18.44 -8.92 13.98
C ARG A 18 18.69 -7.45 13.68
N ASP A 19 19.95 -7.08 13.52
CA ASP A 19 20.36 -5.80 12.97
C ASP A 19 19.57 -5.56 11.68
N THR A 20 18.64 -4.61 11.69
CA THR A 20 17.85 -4.20 10.52
C THR A 20 18.70 -3.38 9.53
N ASN A 21 20.02 -3.61 9.49
CA ASN A 21 20.96 -2.88 8.64
C ASN A 21 20.69 -3.12 7.14
N ASP A 22 19.90 -4.13 6.79
CA ASP A 22 19.46 -4.44 5.44
C ASP A 22 18.13 -3.77 5.04
N ILE A 23 17.44 -3.09 5.98
CA ILE A 23 16.19 -2.37 5.72
C ILE A 23 16.49 -0.89 5.46
N THR A 24 16.17 -0.42 4.25
CA THR A 24 16.32 1.00 3.90
C THR A 24 14.98 1.62 3.49
N ARG A 25 14.89 2.95 3.54
CA ARG A 25 13.70 3.71 3.18
C ARG A 25 14.03 4.81 2.18
N LYS A 26 13.14 5.03 1.22
CA LYS A 26 13.16 6.20 0.33
C LYS A 26 11.83 6.92 0.44
N VAL A 27 11.87 8.24 0.62
CA VAL A 27 10.69 9.08 0.74
C VAL A 27 10.54 9.93 -0.52
N PHE A 28 9.33 9.98 -1.05
CA PHE A 28 8.91 10.88 -2.11
C PHE A 28 7.72 11.70 -1.60
N GLU A 29 7.80 13.00 -1.74
CA GLU A 29 6.75 13.94 -1.34
C GLU A 29 6.32 14.76 -2.56
N ARG A 30 5.03 15.08 -2.64
CA ARG A 30 4.47 15.89 -3.72
C ARG A 30 3.54 16.95 -3.16
N ASP A 31 3.89 18.19 -3.46
CA ASP A 31 3.07 19.38 -3.30
C ASP A 31 2.40 19.67 -4.66
N ARG A 32 1.08 19.50 -4.74
CA ARG A 32 0.31 19.61 -5.99
C ARG A 32 -0.19 21.03 -6.21
N ASP A 33 -0.59 21.73 -5.14
CA ASP A 33 -1.14 23.08 -5.20
C ASP A 33 -0.08 24.19 -5.07
N LYS A 34 1.16 23.80 -4.76
CA LYS A 34 2.35 24.66 -4.62
C LYS A 34 2.25 25.61 -3.43
N ASP A 35 1.56 25.22 -2.37
CA ASP A 35 1.46 26.00 -1.13
C ASP A 35 2.70 25.88 -0.22
N GLY A 36 3.68 25.04 -0.60
CA GLY A 36 4.90 24.76 0.14
C GLY A 36 4.76 23.59 1.13
N LYS A 37 3.61 22.92 1.18
CA LYS A 37 3.33 21.76 2.02
C LYS A 37 3.02 20.54 1.14
N PRO A 38 3.60 19.37 1.41
CA PRO A 38 3.26 18.18 0.64
C PRO A 38 1.81 17.72 0.88
N ASP A 39 1.06 17.49 -0.21
CA ASP A 39 -0.28 16.87 -0.20
C ASP A 39 -0.24 15.35 -0.12
N PHE A 40 0.91 14.78 -0.50
CA PHE A 40 1.08 13.35 -0.67
C PHE A 40 2.50 12.96 -0.31
N ARG A 41 2.60 11.85 0.43
CA ARG A 41 3.86 11.23 0.80
C ARG A 41 3.83 9.75 0.46
N MET A 42 4.90 9.28 -0.15
CA MET A 42 5.14 7.88 -0.47
C MET A 42 6.46 7.43 0.15
N GLU A 43 6.42 6.41 0.98
CA GLU A 43 7.62 5.79 1.56
C GLU A 43 7.82 4.40 0.97
N SER A 44 8.91 4.18 0.24
CA SER A 44 9.31 2.86 -0.24
C SER A 44 10.28 2.23 0.76
N VAL A 45 9.95 1.03 1.23
CA VAL A 45 10.79 0.22 2.12
C VAL A 45 11.45 -0.90 1.32
N PHE A 46 12.76 -1.03 1.50
CA PHE A 46 13.58 -2.02 0.82
C PHE A 46 14.19 -2.97 1.86
N ARG A 47 14.36 -4.23 1.49
CA ARG A 47 15.15 -5.23 2.22
C ARG A 47 16.18 -5.81 1.27
N ALA A 48 17.47 -5.72 1.63
CA ALA A 48 18.58 -6.15 0.77
C ALA A 48 18.51 -5.56 -0.67
N GLY A 49 18.04 -4.31 -0.79
CA GLY A 49 17.88 -3.62 -2.08
C GLY A 49 16.59 -3.95 -2.84
N GLU A 50 15.83 -4.97 -2.43
CA GLU A 50 14.53 -5.30 -3.02
C GLU A 50 13.41 -4.51 -2.35
N ARG A 51 12.50 -3.92 -3.13
CA ARG A 51 11.33 -3.22 -2.59
C ARG A 51 10.37 -4.25 -2.00
N VAL A 52 10.05 -4.11 -0.72
CA VAL A 52 9.14 -5.03 0.00
C VAL A 52 7.83 -4.37 0.42
N MET A 53 7.81 -3.05 0.56
CA MET A 53 6.61 -2.32 0.94
C MET A 53 6.61 -0.89 0.40
N VAL A 54 5.44 -0.36 0.11
CA VAL A 54 5.21 1.07 -0.13
C VAL A 54 4.10 1.54 0.81
N VAL A 55 4.30 2.67 1.48
CA VAL A 55 3.30 3.32 2.34
C VAL A 55 2.88 4.63 1.68
N TRP A 56 1.58 4.84 1.51
CA TRP A 56 1.01 6.09 1.05
C TRP A 56 0.33 6.82 2.19
N SER A 57 0.64 8.09 2.33
CA SER A 57 0.05 8.96 3.35
C SER A 57 -0.45 10.27 2.76
N ARG A 58 -1.46 10.84 3.41
CA ARG A 58 -1.99 12.18 3.12
C ARG A 58 -2.20 12.95 4.41
N PRO A 59 -2.06 14.27 4.41
CA PRO A 59 -2.44 15.06 5.57
C PRO A 59 -3.97 15.06 5.73
N ASN A 60 -4.42 14.99 6.98
CA ASN A 60 -5.81 15.22 7.33
C ASN A 60 -6.13 16.72 7.42
N THR A 61 -7.35 17.07 7.84
CA THR A 61 -7.78 18.48 7.95
C THR A 61 -6.98 19.29 8.97
N GLN A 62 -6.24 18.63 9.87
CA GLN A 62 -5.35 19.24 10.86
C GLN A 62 -3.89 19.24 10.41
N GLY A 63 -3.58 18.73 9.21
CA GLY A 63 -2.21 18.62 8.69
C GLY A 63 -1.43 17.43 9.24
N VAL A 64 -2.07 16.51 9.96
CA VAL A 64 -1.43 15.29 10.48
C VAL A 64 -1.41 14.22 9.38
N TRP A 65 -0.26 13.58 9.17
CA TRP A 65 -0.11 12.50 8.19
C TRP A 65 -0.87 11.25 8.62
N GLU A 66 -1.84 10.84 7.81
CA GLU A 66 -2.57 9.59 7.93
C GLU A 66 -2.14 8.64 6.81
N VAL A 67 -1.88 7.38 7.17
CA VAL A 67 -1.56 6.35 6.19
C VAL A 67 -2.85 5.91 5.53
N THR A 68 -2.97 6.14 4.23
CA THR A 68 -4.18 5.79 3.46
C THR A 68 -4.08 4.42 2.83
N ALA A 69 -2.86 3.90 2.62
CA ALA A 69 -2.66 2.58 2.02
C ALA A 69 -1.24 2.04 2.21
N ARG A 70 -1.12 0.72 2.15
CA ARG A 70 0.16 0.00 2.11
C ARG A 70 0.12 -1.08 1.06
N ALA A 71 1.13 -1.08 0.18
CA ALA A 71 1.32 -2.12 -0.82
C ALA A 71 2.52 -3.01 -0.45
N TYR A 72 2.36 -4.31 -0.63
CA TYR A 72 3.34 -5.34 -0.29
C TYR A 72 3.90 -5.96 -1.56
N TYR A 73 5.21 -6.21 -1.56
CA TYR A 73 5.93 -6.72 -2.73
C TYR A 73 6.69 -8.01 -2.39
N ALA A 74 6.66 -8.96 -3.32
CA ALA A 74 7.48 -10.16 -3.30
C ALA A 74 7.99 -10.45 -4.72
N ALA A 75 9.27 -10.82 -4.86
CA ALA A 75 9.91 -11.04 -6.16
C ALA A 75 9.70 -9.88 -7.16
N GLY A 76 9.73 -8.63 -6.65
CA GLY A 76 9.53 -7.41 -7.46
C GLY A 76 8.07 -7.13 -7.86
N GLN A 77 7.13 -8.03 -7.58
CA GLN A 77 5.72 -7.89 -7.93
C GLN A 77 4.89 -7.46 -6.72
N MET A 78 3.88 -6.62 -6.93
CA MET A 78 2.91 -6.30 -5.89
C MET A 78 2.03 -7.53 -5.64
N VAL A 79 1.99 -8.00 -4.39
CA VAL A 79 1.22 -9.20 -4.01
C VAL A 79 -0.03 -8.87 -3.22
N ALA A 80 -0.05 -7.72 -2.54
CA ALA A 80 -1.21 -7.24 -1.83
C ALA A 80 -1.20 -5.72 -1.66
N ILE A 81 -2.37 -5.14 -1.46
CA ILE A 81 -2.55 -3.78 -1.00
C ILE A 81 -3.66 -3.75 0.05
N GLU A 82 -3.42 -3.03 1.14
CA GLU A 82 -4.46 -2.65 2.09
C GLU A 82 -4.72 -1.14 2.02
N SER A 83 -5.97 -0.72 2.13
CA SER A 83 -6.35 0.70 2.09
C SER A 83 -7.39 1.04 3.15
N ASP A 84 -7.24 2.26 3.68
CA ASP A 84 -8.14 2.95 4.58
C ASP A 84 -8.93 3.97 3.73
N GLU A 85 -10.12 3.58 3.26
CA GLU A 85 -10.87 4.38 2.28
C GLU A 85 -11.65 5.54 2.94
N ASP A 86 -11.99 5.40 4.23
CA ASP A 86 -12.72 6.41 5.01
C ASP A 86 -11.83 7.26 5.93
N ARG A 87 -10.54 6.92 6.04
CA ARG A 87 -9.51 7.61 6.82
C ARG A 87 -9.75 7.57 8.32
N ASP A 88 -10.29 6.46 8.81
CA ASP A 88 -10.53 6.27 10.24
C ASP A 88 -9.35 5.58 10.97
N GLY A 89 -8.26 5.31 10.25
CA GLY A 89 -7.05 4.66 10.75
C GLY A 89 -7.12 3.12 10.70
N PHE A 90 -8.21 2.55 10.17
CA PHE A 90 -8.37 1.13 9.98
C PHE A 90 -8.40 0.77 8.49
N PHE A 91 -7.53 -0.15 8.07
CA PHE A 91 -7.51 -0.65 6.70
C PHE A 91 -8.62 -1.68 6.49
N GLU A 92 -9.78 -1.21 6.03
CA GLU A 92 -10.95 -2.06 5.81
C GLU A 92 -10.90 -2.80 4.47
N SER A 93 -10.06 -2.37 3.52
CA SER A 93 -9.94 -3.04 2.22
C SER A 93 -8.61 -3.78 2.11
N LEU A 94 -8.66 -5.02 1.60
CA LEU A 94 -7.50 -5.84 1.28
C LEU A 94 -7.67 -6.42 -0.13
N VAL A 95 -6.74 -6.12 -1.03
CA VAL A 95 -6.68 -6.72 -2.37
C VAL A 95 -5.44 -7.60 -2.44
N VAL A 96 -5.61 -8.84 -2.92
CA VAL A 96 -4.54 -9.81 -3.11
C VAL A 96 -4.41 -10.10 -4.60
N TYR A 97 -3.19 -10.00 -5.14
CA TYR A 97 -2.92 -10.21 -6.55
C TYR A 97 -2.46 -11.64 -6.81
N ARG A 98 -3.00 -12.24 -7.86
CA ARG A 98 -2.55 -13.51 -8.44
C ARG A 98 -1.96 -13.20 -9.80
N SER A 99 -0.68 -13.53 -10.01
CA SER A 99 0.05 -13.44 -11.30
C SER A 99 -0.53 -12.49 -12.36
N GLY A 100 0.11 -11.33 -12.56
CA GLY A 100 -0.35 -10.35 -13.54
C GLY A 100 -1.47 -9.46 -13.00
N THR A 101 -2.59 -9.38 -13.71
CA THR A 101 -3.73 -8.48 -13.38
C THR A 101 -4.87 -9.17 -12.64
N ASP A 102 -4.77 -10.47 -12.37
CA ASP A 102 -5.81 -11.16 -11.60
C ASP A 102 -5.69 -10.79 -10.11
N MET A 103 -6.84 -10.62 -9.48
CA MET A 103 -6.91 -10.18 -8.09
C MET A 103 -8.20 -10.67 -7.44
N GLU A 104 -8.15 -10.77 -6.12
CA GLU A 104 -9.30 -10.95 -5.24
C GLU A 104 -9.32 -9.80 -4.23
N ALA A 105 -10.52 -9.38 -3.84
CA ALA A 105 -10.70 -8.28 -2.90
C ALA A 105 -11.52 -8.72 -1.69
N PHE A 106 -11.16 -8.18 -0.54
CA PHE A 106 -11.74 -8.54 0.74
C PHE A 106 -12.00 -7.29 1.57
N THR A 107 -13.03 -7.37 2.40
CA THR A 107 -13.28 -6.42 3.48
C THR A 107 -12.78 -7.02 4.79
N ARG A 108 -11.95 -6.27 5.52
CA ARG A 108 -11.54 -6.58 6.88
C ARG A 108 -12.47 -5.87 7.86
N GLN A 109 -12.89 -6.57 8.90
CA GLN A 109 -13.69 -6.03 10.00
C GLN A 109 -12.80 -5.69 11.20
N ARG A 110 -13.29 -4.81 12.09
CA ARG A 110 -12.53 -4.37 13.29
C ARG A 110 -12.21 -5.50 14.26
N ASP A 111 -12.99 -6.57 14.24
CA ASP A 111 -12.72 -7.80 15.01
C ASP A 111 -11.61 -8.68 14.41
N GLY A 112 -11.06 -8.27 13.25
CA GLY A 112 -10.00 -8.98 12.54
C GLY A 112 -10.51 -10.01 11.52
N SER A 113 -11.82 -10.25 11.44
CA SER A 113 -12.39 -11.13 10.42
C SER A 113 -12.25 -10.52 9.01
N VAL A 114 -12.19 -11.38 8.00
CA VAL A 114 -12.00 -11.01 6.60
C VAL A 114 -13.06 -11.71 5.77
N GLN A 115 -13.75 -10.97 4.91
CA GLN A 115 -14.82 -11.48 4.05
C GLN A 115 -14.55 -11.08 2.59
N PRO A 116 -14.85 -11.93 1.61
CA PRO A 116 -14.77 -11.52 0.21
C PRO A 116 -15.75 -10.38 -0.06
N VAL A 117 -15.38 -9.47 -0.96
CA VAL A 117 -16.32 -8.47 -1.46
C VAL A 117 -17.33 -9.11 -2.42
N SER A 118 -18.38 -8.37 -2.79
CA SER A 118 -19.32 -8.82 -3.81
C SER A 118 -18.64 -8.93 -5.19
N ALA A 119 -19.26 -9.66 -6.12
CA ALA A 119 -18.78 -9.72 -7.51
C ALA A 119 -18.73 -8.34 -8.18
N GLN A 120 -19.66 -7.44 -7.83
CA GLN A 120 -19.71 -6.09 -8.38
C GLN A 120 -18.58 -5.22 -7.80
N ALA A 121 -18.38 -5.22 -6.49
CA ALA A 121 -17.24 -4.56 -5.86
C ALA A 121 -15.89 -5.09 -6.41
N LEU A 122 -15.75 -6.40 -6.60
CA LEU A 122 -14.54 -6.98 -7.22
C LEU A 122 -14.32 -6.45 -8.64
N ALA A 123 -15.38 -6.36 -9.45
CA ALA A 123 -15.29 -5.78 -10.80
C ALA A 123 -14.84 -4.31 -10.75
N ALA A 124 -15.31 -3.53 -9.77
CA ALA A 124 -14.89 -2.15 -9.56
C ALA A 124 -13.40 -2.05 -9.18
N PHE A 125 -12.88 -2.93 -8.30
CA PHE A 125 -11.44 -3.03 -8.02
C PHE A 125 -10.64 -3.38 -9.27
N LYS A 126 -11.08 -4.36 -10.07
CA LYS A 126 -10.41 -4.76 -11.31
C LYS A 126 -10.37 -3.61 -12.32
N LYS A 127 -11.46 -2.85 -12.46
CA LYS A 127 -11.54 -1.67 -13.33
C LYS A 127 -10.60 -0.55 -12.85
N GLN A 128 -10.56 -0.27 -11.55
CA GLN A 128 -9.64 0.70 -10.95
C GLN A 128 -8.17 0.31 -11.22
N ASN A 129 -7.82 -0.95 -11.00
CA ASN A 129 -6.46 -1.44 -11.22
C ASN A 129 -6.06 -1.39 -12.71
N ALA A 130 -6.96 -1.78 -13.62
CA ALA A 130 -6.71 -1.72 -15.06
C ALA A 130 -6.46 -0.27 -15.52
N ALA A 131 -7.26 0.69 -15.06
CA ALA A 131 -7.08 2.10 -15.39
C ALA A 131 -5.74 2.65 -14.88
N ILE A 132 -5.31 2.26 -13.67
CA ILE A 132 -4.00 2.64 -13.14
C ILE A 132 -2.86 2.02 -13.96
N SER A 133 -2.97 0.74 -14.32
CA SER A 133 -1.95 0.05 -15.13
C SER A 133 -1.81 0.71 -16.50
N GLU A 134 -2.93 0.95 -17.18
CA GLU A 134 -2.95 1.58 -18.50
C GLU A 134 -2.37 3.00 -18.46
N PHE A 135 -2.68 3.77 -17.42
CA PHE A 135 -2.07 5.08 -17.21
C PHE A 135 -0.53 4.99 -17.13
N TRP A 136 0.01 4.04 -16.37
CA TRP A 136 1.47 3.88 -16.25
C TRP A 136 2.12 3.38 -17.54
N ASP A 137 1.48 2.45 -18.26
CA ASP A 137 1.98 1.97 -19.54
C ASP A 137 2.08 3.13 -20.56
N LYS A 138 1.08 4.01 -20.60
CA LYS A 138 1.10 5.21 -21.44
C LYS A 138 2.12 6.25 -20.97
N ALA A 139 2.16 6.54 -19.67
CA ALA A 139 3.02 7.58 -19.09
C ALA A 139 4.52 7.25 -19.14
N VAL A 140 4.88 5.96 -19.19
CA VAL A 140 6.28 5.50 -19.27
C VAL A 140 6.71 5.22 -20.73
N SER A 141 5.77 5.18 -21.68
CA SER A 141 6.09 5.08 -23.10
C SER A 141 6.84 6.32 -23.60
N LYS A 142 7.87 6.13 -24.43
CA LYS A 142 8.78 7.19 -24.91
C LYS A 142 8.10 8.29 -25.76
N ASP A 143 6.84 8.09 -26.14
CA ASP A 143 6.06 8.96 -27.03
C ASP A 143 4.89 9.66 -26.32
N ALA A 144 4.96 9.82 -24.99
CA ALA A 144 3.91 10.45 -24.19
C ALA A 144 3.75 11.94 -24.54
N ASP A 145 2.90 12.20 -25.52
CA ASP A 145 2.39 13.52 -25.90
C ASP A 145 1.67 14.14 -24.69
N GLN A 146 2.08 15.35 -24.29
CA GLN A 146 1.66 15.96 -23.02
C GLN A 146 0.14 16.14 -22.93
N GLU A 147 -0.52 16.40 -24.06
CA GLU A 147 -1.97 16.53 -24.17
C GLU A 147 -2.69 15.18 -24.01
N LYS A 148 -2.17 14.10 -24.61
CA LYS A 148 -2.71 12.74 -24.44
C LYS A 148 -2.54 12.22 -23.01
N LEU A 149 -1.51 12.66 -22.32
CA LEU A 149 -1.29 12.33 -20.91
C LEU A 149 -2.35 12.99 -20.02
N GLU A 150 -2.68 14.26 -20.25
CA GLU A 150 -3.72 14.97 -19.49
C GLU A 150 -5.12 14.34 -19.67
N ASP A 151 -5.47 13.97 -20.90
CA ASP A 151 -6.73 13.28 -21.17
C ASP A 151 -6.79 11.89 -20.52
N SER A 152 -5.69 11.14 -20.59
CA SER A 152 -5.59 9.82 -19.92
C SER A 152 -5.70 9.94 -18.40
N ILE A 153 -5.13 10.99 -17.79
CA ILE A 153 -5.29 11.28 -16.35
C ILE A 153 -6.76 11.52 -16.03
N ARG A 154 -7.45 12.35 -16.83
CA ARG A 154 -8.85 12.72 -16.59
C ARG A 154 -9.79 11.53 -16.72
N GLU A 155 -9.58 10.71 -17.74
CA GLU A 155 -10.36 9.47 -17.96
C GLU A 155 -10.14 8.47 -16.81
N THR A 156 -8.89 8.26 -16.41
CA THR A 156 -8.53 7.42 -15.26
C THR A 156 -9.19 7.92 -13.98
N GLN A 157 -9.13 9.23 -13.70
CA GLN A 157 -9.79 9.82 -12.53
C GLN A 157 -11.30 9.66 -12.55
N LYS A 158 -11.94 9.73 -13.72
CA LYS A 158 -13.38 9.48 -13.84
C LYS A 158 -13.70 8.01 -13.55
N SER A 159 -12.98 7.08 -14.17
CA SER A 159 -13.17 5.63 -13.95
C SER A 159 -12.97 5.24 -12.48
N ILE A 160 -11.97 5.83 -11.81
CA ILE A 160 -11.73 5.61 -10.38
C ILE A 160 -12.92 6.12 -9.54
N ARG A 161 -13.40 7.34 -9.79
CA ARG A 161 -14.54 7.90 -9.05
C ARG A 161 -15.81 7.07 -9.23
N ASP A 162 -16.08 6.61 -10.45
CA ASP A 162 -17.24 5.78 -10.74
C ASP A 162 -17.13 4.43 -10.00
N ALA A 163 -15.95 3.80 -10.02
CA ALA A 163 -15.68 2.56 -9.28
C ALA A 163 -15.78 2.75 -7.76
N GLU A 164 -15.27 3.86 -7.21
CA GLU A 164 -15.38 4.18 -5.77
C GLU A 164 -16.84 4.37 -5.34
N LYS A 165 -17.67 4.97 -6.20
CA LYS A 165 -19.10 5.10 -5.95
C LYS A 165 -19.78 3.73 -5.91
N GLU A 166 -19.49 2.86 -6.87
CA GLU A 166 -20.00 1.48 -6.90
C GLU A 166 -19.63 0.71 -5.62
N LYS A 167 -18.39 0.85 -5.12
CA LYS A 167 -17.97 0.25 -3.84
C LYS A 167 -18.74 0.80 -2.63
N ARG A 168 -19.00 2.11 -2.59
CA ARG A 168 -19.66 2.77 -1.45
C ARG A 168 -21.16 2.50 -1.38
N ASP A 169 -21.83 2.42 -2.52
CA ASP A 169 -23.27 2.19 -2.57
C ASP A 169 -23.65 0.77 -2.10
N GLU A 170 -22.71 -0.19 -2.10
CA GLU A 170 -22.88 -1.52 -1.50
C GLU A 170 -22.65 -1.57 0.03
N LYS A 171 -21.89 -0.63 0.60
CA LYS A 171 -21.63 -0.59 2.06
C LYS A 171 -22.85 -0.05 2.87
N LYS A 172 -23.92 0.42 2.21
CA LYS A 172 -25.14 0.97 2.82
C LYS A 172 -26.26 -0.07 2.91
#